data_AF-L8X585-F1
#
_entry.id   AF-L8X585-F1
#
_cell.length_a   1.000
_cell.length_b   1.000
_cell.length_c   1.000
_cell.angle_alpha   90.00
_cell.angle_beta   90.00
_cell.angle_gamma   90.00
#
_symmetry.space_group_name_H-M   'P 1'
#
loop_
_entity.id
_entity.type
_entity.pdbx_description
1 polymer ?
#
loop_
_entity_poly.entity_id
_entity_poly.type
_entity_poly.pdbx_seq_one_letter_code
_entity_poly.pdbx_strand_id
1 'polypeptide(L)'
;MSVFYLLQHLKHFIGWESSSIASPSPYAEPKGVARCILESFDPPPLNTNLTLPILPPEIVELIVRHAAQPLQPPSHASYKEYLKNRRKQWRRLNGVVSSTKYYRQLLIKMWFSVVVLHEPSDWDRVMSPDWMGGLGPVVRVVLAAKGALTSSLRNRTNTEVLMNFNGLSRVSLDYHNDFLRSGSNYPYYQLITELPRSLKVLEILNAHGPDEHIIKLASRCCPDLTELRLGRCTMFNNQNCVWWKAHPADHDAYMADRGVEAYAAAVGNLIENMPKLRVLHIGVYLTPIEAVWAHRVDHRSLHPITDVMRHENPEGIHNHLHQVALAAANGEDPEPPVNYHYPPLAKQEIWDAPCSECDKYFKVPAENAEMRTACVLSARVWSLRTVSFASFTSPGRVGTSAWEVRPRHSADGKLLDEEDASEMLPQLGQENPPIRQIKVDAGRIQGGDFFKRKSLTFEISSIGNSIVISPPINEPNMPTVSFAMG
;
A
#
# COMPACT_ATOMS: atom_id res chain seq x y z
N MET A 1 32.57 -14.65 -13.44
CA MET A 1 31.68 -14.39 -14.59
C MET A 1 32.15 -13.14 -15.32
N SER A 2 32.39 -13.20 -16.64
CA SER A 2 32.80 -12.02 -17.41
C SER A 2 31.62 -11.05 -17.54
N VAL A 3 31.85 -9.74 -17.41
CA VAL A 3 30.84 -8.66 -17.55
C VAL A 3 30.11 -8.74 -18.91
N PHE A 4 30.71 -9.38 -19.90
CA PHE A 4 30.14 -9.63 -21.22
C PHE A 4 28.95 -10.61 -21.19
N TYR A 5 29.02 -11.68 -20.38
CA TYR A 5 27.92 -12.65 -20.23
C TYR A 5 26.69 -12.04 -19.52
N LEU A 6 26.93 -11.19 -18.53
CA LEU A 6 25.85 -10.49 -17.81
C LEU A 6 25.12 -9.46 -18.70
N LEU A 7 25.83 -8.81 -19.61
CA LEU A 7 25.27 -7.88 -20.60
C LEU A 7 24.47 -8.61 -21.70
N GLN A 8 24.86 -9.83 -22.08
CA GLN A 8 24.05 -10.68 -22.98
C GLN A 8 22.72 -11.09 -22.34
N HIS A 9 22.71 -11.43 -21.05
CA HIS A 9 21.46 -11.69 -20.32
C HIS A 9 20.58 -10.44 -20.24
N LEU A 10 21.15 -9.26 -19.99
CA LEU A 10 20.38 -8.00 -20.03
C LEU A 10 19.81 -7.70 -21.42
N LYS A 11 20.53 -8.01 -22.52
CA LYS A 11 19.99 -7.87 -23.89
C LYS A 11 18.77 -8.76 -24.14
N HIS A 12 18.76 -9.98 -23.60
CA HIS A 12 17.65 -10.92 -23.73
C HIS A 12 16.41 -10.48 -22.94
N PHE A 13 16.58 -9.85 -21.78
CA PHE A 13 15.48 -9.42 -20.90
C PHE A 13 14.96 -7.99 -21.15
N ILE A 14 15.71 -7.15 -21.87
CA ILE A 14 15.30 -5.76 -22.19
C ILE A 14 14.46 -5.68 -23.49
N GLY A 15 14.28 -6.79 -24.21
CA GLY A 15 13.52 -6.81 -25.46
C GLY A 15 14.16 -5.88 -26.49
N TRP A 16 15.44 -6.11 -26.78
CA TRP A 16 16.13 -5.45 -27.90
C TRP A 16 15.79 -6.19 -29.19
N GLU A 17 14.51 -6.29 -29.54
CA GLU A 17 14.11 -6.61 -30.90
C GLU A 17 13.99 -5.29 -31.67
N SER A 18 14.78 -5.21 -32.74
CA SER A 18 14.68 -4.19 -33.78
C SER A 18 13.24 -4.09 -34.26
N SER A 19 12.66 -2.91 -34.11
CA SER A 19 11.33 -2.57 -34.60
C SER A 19 11.30 -2.75 -36.11
N SER A 20 10.53 -3.72 -36.60
CA SER A 20 10.03 -3.67 -37.97
C SER A 20 8.99 -2.55 -38.05
N ILE A 21 9.17 -1.71 -39.06
CA ILE A 21 8.39 -0.51 -39.34
C ILE A 21 6.94 -0.92 -39.64
N ALA A 22 5.98 -0.43 -38.85
CA ALA A 22 4.58 -0.42 -39.19
C ALA A 22 4.11 1.04 -39.31
N SER A 23 3.55 1.36 -40.48
CA SER A 23 3.07 2.66 -40.93
C SER A 23 1.88 3.22 -40.12
N PRO A 24 1.74 4.56 -40.00
CA PRO A 24 0.69 5.19 -39.21
C PRO A 24 -0.64 5.29 -39.98
N SER A 25 -1.75 5.01 -39.30
CA SER A 25 -3.11 5.35 -39.74
C SER A 25 -3.59 6.64 -39.03
N PRO A 26 -4.38 7.51 -39.68
CA PRO A 26 -4.53 8.90 -39.27
C PRO A 26 -5.91 9.18 -38.68
N TYR A 27 -6.04 9.30 -37.36
CA TYR A 27 -7.15 10.06 -36.75
C TYR A 27 -6.74 10.66 -35.39
N ALA A 28 -6.39 11.94 -35.43
CA ALA A 28 -6.49 12.91 -34.34
C ALA A 28 -7.91 13.55 -34.40
N GLU A 29 -8.57 14.12 -33.40
CA GLU A 29 -8.32 14.62 -32.03
C GLU A 29 -9.74 15.00 -31.46
N PRO A 30 -10.01 15.79 -30.39
CA PRO A 30 -9.24 16.17 -29.17
C PRO A 30 -10.03 16.29 -27.82
N LYS A 31 -9.25 16.48 -26.72
CA LYS A 31 -9.48 17.28 -25.47
C LYS A 31 -10.52 16.80 -24.42
N GLY A 32 -10.25 16.85 -23.11
CA GLY A 32 -9.07 17.29 -22.36
C GLY A 32 -9.32 17.22 -20.84
N VAL A 33 -8.32 16.81 -20.06
CA VAL A 33 -8.25 17.03 -18.61
C VAL A 33 -6.78 17.27 -18.23
N ALA A 34 -6.55 18.29 -17.41
CA ALA A 34 -5.26 18.84 -17.05
C ALA A 34 -4.26 17.79 -16.56
N ARG A 35 -3.21 17.57 -17.34
CA ARG A 35 -1.98 16.88 -16.89
C ARG A 35 -1.15 17.88 -16.10
N CYS A 36 -0.75 17.48 -14.90
CA CYS A 36 0.41 18.07 -14.23
C CYS A 36 1.63 17.76 -15.13
N ILE A 37 2.09 18.76 -15.86
CA ILE A 37 3.27 18.67 -16.74
C ILE A 37 4.48 18.59 -15.82
N LEU A 38 4.98 17.39 -15.57
CA LEU A 38 6.40 17.24 -15.23
C LEU A 38 7.15 17.50 -16.54
N GLU A 39 7.60 18.74 -16.72
CA GLU A 39 8.29 19.15 -17.94
C GLU A 39 9.42 18.15 -18.23
N SER A 40 9.39 17.62 -19.46
CA SER A 40 10.52 16.91 -20.03
C SER A 40 11.64 17.92 -20.19
N PHE A 41 12.45 18.09 -19.15
CA PHE A 41 13.74 18.75 -19.27
C PHE A 41 14.62 17.87 -20.17
N ASP A 42 14.54 18.09 -21.47
CA ASP A 42 15.67 17.82 -22.33
C ASP A 42 16.78 18.76 -21.85
N PRO A 43 17.90 18.25 -21.32
CA PRO A 43 18.96 19.10 -20.83
C PRO A 43 19.45 19.98 -21.98
N PRO A 44 19.73 21.27 -21.74
CA PRO A 44 20.28 22.14 -22.76
C PRO A 44 21.56 21.50 -23.34
N PRO A 45 21.83 21.69 -24.64
CA PRO A 45 23.02 21.14 -25.27
C PRO A 45 24.26 21.59 -24.47
N LEU A 46 24.99 20.62 -23.93
CA LEU A 46 26.22 20.86 -23.19
C LEU A 46 27.21 21.58 -24.10
N ASN A 47 27.61 22.79 -23.71
CA ASN A 47 28.66 23.54 -24.38
C ASN A 47 29.98 22.78 -24.22
N THR A 48 30.38 22.04 -25.25
CA THR A 48 31.60 21.21 -25.26
C THR A 48 32.89 22.01 -25.22
N ASN A 49 32.82 23.34 -25.30
CA ASN A 49 33.98 24.24 -25.31
C ASN A 49 34.44 24.67 -23.90
N LEU A 50 33.75 24.23 -22.84
CA LEU A 50 34.20 24.44 -21.46
C LEU A 50 34.99 23.22 -21.00
N THR A 51 36.23 23.43 -20.54
CA THR A 51 36.94 22.45 -19.71
C THR A 51 36.14 22.23 -18.44
N LEU A 52 35.34 21.16 -18.43
CA LEU A 52 34.60 20.74 -17.25
C LEU A 52 35.62 20.39 -16.16
N PRO A 53 35.37 20.81 -14.90
CA PRO A 53 36.23 20.43 -13.79
C PRO A 53 36.26 18.90 -13.68
N ILE A 54 37.47 18.34 -13.51
CA ILE A 54 37.63 16.91 -13.23
C ILE A 54 37.11 16.69 -11.81
N LEU A 55 35.97 16.04 -11.70
CA LEU A 55 35.39 15.71 -10.41
C LEU A 55 36.14 14.53 -9.77
N PRO A 56 36.33 14.52 -8.44
CA PRO A 56 36.83 13.36 -7.73
C PRO A 56 35.94 12.13 -7.97
N PRO A 57 36.51 10.90 -8.04
CA PRO A 57 35.75 9.68 -8.31
C PRO A 57 34.56 9.46 -7.37
N GLU A 58 34.69 9.87 -6.10
CA GLU A 58 33.67 9.75 -5.05
C GLU A 58 32.45 10.64 -5.36
N ILE A 59 32.69 11.84 -5.90
CA ILE A 59 31.62 12.77 -6.30
C ILE A 59 30.89 12.22 -7.52
N VAL A 60 31.61 11.68 -8.50
CA VAL A 60 31.01 11.04 -9.67
C VAL A 60 30.21 9.80 -9.25
N GLU A 61 30.70 9.03 -8.27
CA GLU A 61 29.95 7.90 -7.72
C GLU A 61 28.61 8.34 -7.11
N LEU A 62 28.59 9.42 -6.33
CA LEU A 62 27.35 9.99 -5.78
C LEU A 62 26.40 10.45 -6.88
N ILE A 63 26.90 11.10 -7.93
CA ILE A 63 26.09 11.51 -9.09
C ILE A 63 25.47 10.28 -9.77
N VAL A 64 26.25 9.22 -9.99
CA VAL A 64 25.75 7.98 -10.60
C VAL A 64 24.69 7.32 -9.72
N ARG A 65 24.92 7.23 -8.41
CA ARG A 65 23.94 6.68 -7.46
C ARG A 65 22.64 7.48 -7.46
N HIS A 66 22.74 8.80 -7.48
CA HIS A 66 21.58 9.69 -7.54
C HIS A 66 20.81 9.53 -8.85
N ALA A 67 21.51 9.53 -9.99
CA ALA A 67 20.89 9.31 -11.31
C ALA A 67 20.20 7.95 -11.42
N ALA A 68 20.71 6.94 -10.70
CA ALA A 68 20.17 5.59 -10.66
C ALA A 68 19.10 5.37 -9.58
N GLN A 69 18.81 6.35 -8.73
CA GLN A 69 17.77 6.26 -7.69
C GLN A 69 16.39 5.82 -8.24
N PRO A 70 15.93 6.29 -9.43
CA PRO A 70 14.66 5.83 -10.03
C PRO A 70 14.63 4.34 -10.42
N LEU A 71 15.77 3.63 -10.36
CA LEU A 71 15.78 2.18 -10.52
C LEU A 71 15.26 1.46 -9.28
N GLN A 72 15.23 2.10 -8.11
CA GLN A 72 14.59 1.55 -6.91
C GLN A 72 13.07 1.79 -6.95
N PRO A 73 12.25 0.86 -6.43
CA PRO A 73 10.82 1.07 -6.35
C PRO A 73 10.54 2.21 -5.36
N PRO A 74 9.72 3.20 -5.75
CA PRO A 74 9.23 4.19 -4.78
C PRO A 74 8.34 3.51 -3.73
N SER A 75 8.05 4.21 -2.65
CA SER A 75 7.07 3.76 -1.67
C SER A 75 5.69 3.70 -2.34
N HIS A 76 5.04 2.53 -2.25
CA HIS A 76 3.64 2.30 -2.65
C HIS A 76 3.26 2.53 -4.12
N ALA A 77 4.20 2.60 -5.06
CA ALA A 77 3.79 2.66 -6.48
C ALA A 77 3.33 1.30 -7.00
N SER A 78 2.41 1.35 -7.95
CA SER A 78 1.99 0.18 -8.73
C SER A 78 3.20 -0.53 -9.35
N TYR A 79 3.31 -1.84 -9.17
CA TYR A 79 4.36 -2.66 -9.80
C TYR A 79 4.45 -2.48 -11.30
N LYS A 80 3.30 -2.46 -11.96
CA LYS A 80 3.22 -2.34 -13.42
C LYS A 80 3.79 -1.01 -13.88
N GLU A 81 3.45 0.06 -13.19
CA GLU A 81 3.96 1.40 -13.49
C GLU A 81 5.45 1.53 -13.16
N TYR A 82 5.88 1.04 -12.00
CA TYR A 82 7.28 1.01 -11.61
C TYR A 82 8.13 0.26 -12.63
N LEU A 83 7.75 -0.94 -13.05
CA LEU A 83 8.49 -1.73 -14.04
C LEU A 83 8.61 -1.02 -15.38
N LYS A 84 7.52 -0.40 -15.85
CA LYS A 84 7.51 0.41 -17.08
C LYS A 84 8.47 1.58 -16.97
N ASN A 85 8.44 2.29 -15.84
CA ASN A 85 9.32 3.43 -15.59
C ASN A 85 10.78 3.01 -15.42
N ARG A 86 11.07 1.94 -14.68
CA ARG A 86 12.42 1.42 -14.45
C ARG A 86 13.16 1.13 -15.75
N ARG A 87 12.49 0.50 -16.73
CA ARG A 87 13.07 0.25 -18.07
C ARG A 87 13.41 1.55 -18.80
N LYS A 88 12.52 2.56 -18.74
CA LYS A 88 12.76 3.89 -19.32
C LYS A 88 13.96 4.58 -18.66
N GLN A 89 14.08 4.50 -17.34
CA GLN A 89 15.17 5.11 -16.59
C GLN A 89 16.51 4.43 -16.88
N TRP A 90 16.54 3.10 -17.03
CA TRP A 90 17.75 2.39 -17.45
C TRP A 90 18.30 2.87 -18.80
N ARG A 91 17.41 3.09 -19.79
CA ARG A 91 17.81 3.63 -21.10
C ARG A 91 18.43 5.02 -20.99
N ARG A 92 17.96 5.86 -20.07
CA ARG A 92 18.53 7.20 -19.82
C ARG A 92 19.94 7.13 -19.24
N LEU A 93 20.29 6.04 -18.57
CA LEU A 93 21.62 5.81 -18.00
C LEU A 93 22.63 5.24 -19.01
N ASN A 94 22.28 5.15 -20.31
CA ASN A 94 23.14 4.52 -21.33
C ASN A 94 24.54 5.14 -21.42
N GLY A 95 24.67 6.46 -21.21
CA GLY A 95 25.97 7.14 -21.16
C GLY A 95 26.86 6.62 -20.04
N VAL A 96 26.29 6.39 -18.85
CA VAL A 96 27.01 5.82 -17.70
C VAL A 96 27.31 4.33 -17.92
N VAL A 97 26.37 3.57 -18.50
CA VAL A 97 26.60 2.16 -18.86
C VAL A 97 27.77 2.03 -19.84
N SER A 98 27.89 2.97 -20.78
CA SER A 98 28.96 3.02 -21.79
C SER A 98 30.27 3.63 -21.28
N SER A 99 30.29 4.13 -20.04
CA SER A 99 31.48 4.74 -19.42
C SER A 99 32.46 3.68 -18.88
N THR A 100 33.21 4.03 -17.83
CA THR A 100 34.23 3.18 -17.21
C THR A 100 33.63 1.89 -16.63
N LYS A 101 34.48 0.86 -16.53
CA LYS A 101 34.12 -0.43 -15.93
C LYS A 101 33.56 -0.26 -14.51
N TYR A 102 34.12 0.68 -13.74
CA TYR A 102 33.72 0.94 -12.36
C TYR A 102 32.28 1.44 -12.24
N TYR A 103 31.91 2.52 -12.95
CA TYR A 103 30.54 3.06 -12.89
C TYR A 103 29.50 2.14 -13.53
N ARG A 104 29.91 1.39 -14.56
CA ARG A 104 29.07 0.32 -15.13
C ARG A 104 28.74 -0.77 -14.11
N GLN A 105 29.73 -1.22 -13.35
CA GLN A 105 29.52 -2.21 -12.29
C GLN A 105 28.61 -1.66 -11.19
N LEU A 106 28.76 -0.40 -10.80
CA LEU A 106 27.87 0.26 -9.83
C LEU A 106 26.41 0.25 -10.29
N LEU A 107 26.15 0.64 -11.55
CA LEU A 107 24.81 0.62 -12.12
C LEU A 107 24.21 -0.79 -12.19
N ILE A 108 25.01 -1.78 -12.58
CA ILE A 108 24.59 -3.18 -12.59
C ILE A 108 24.19 -3.61 -11.17
N LYS A 109 24.98 -3.28 -10.14
CA LYS A 109 24.62 -3.60 -8.75
C LYS A 109 23.31 -2.95 -8.33
N MET A 110 23.06 -1.69 -8.72
CA MET A 110 21.78 -1.01 -8.43
C MET A 110 20.61 -1.57 -9.22
N TRP A 111 20.85 -2.08 -10.43
CA TRP A 111 19.82 -2.83 -11.16
C TRP A 111 19.48 -4.11 -10.41
N PHE A 112 20.47 -4.94 -10.10
CA PHE A 112 20.24 -6.22 -9.41
C PHE A 112 19.89 -6.08 -7.92
N SER A 113 19.89 -4.88 -7.35
CA SER A 113 19.39 -4.68 -5.99
C SER A 113 17.87 -4.87 -5.88
N VAL A 114 17.15 -4.87 -7.00
CA VAL A 114 15.70 -5.12 -7.06
C VAL A 114 15.41 -6.32 -7.94
N VAL A 115 14.88 -7.37 -7.32
CA VAL A 115 14.43 -8.61 -7.94
C VAL A 115 12.91 -8.59 -8.03
N VAL A 116 12.38 -8.96 -9.21
CA VAL A 116 10.94 -9.05 -9.45
C VAL A 116 10.62 -10.46 -9.93
N LEU A 117 9.69 -11.11 -9.26
CA LEU A 117 9.27 -12.49 -9.47
C LEU A 117 7.86 -12.48 -10.04
N HIS A 118 7.66 -13.14 -11.17
CA HIS A 118 6.38 -13.16 -11.88
C HIS A 118 5.70 -14.53 -11.78
N GLU A 119 6.49 -15.59 -11.72
CA GLU A 119 5.99 -16.97 -11.70
C GLU A 119 6.68 -17.80 -10.62
N PRO A 120 6.10 -18.94 -10.20
CA PRO A 120 6.65 -19.76 -9.12
C PRO A 120 8.08 -20.25 -9.39
N SER A 121 8.39 -20.55 -10.66
CA SER A 121 9.73 -20.98 -11.07
C SER A 121 10.81 -19.89 -10.95
N ASP A 122 10.43 -18.61 -10.84
CA ASP A 122 11.42 -17.55 -10.67
C ASP A 122 12.16 -17.65 -9.34
N TRP A 123 11.52 -18.19 -8.30
CA TRP A 123 12.13 -18.38 -6.99
C TRP A 123 13.35 -19.31 -7.05
N ASP A 124 13.25 -20.39 -7.82
CA ASP A 124 14.36 -21.32 -8.04
C ASP A 124 15.46 -20.70 -8.93
N ARG A 125 15.05 -19.96 -9.98
CA ARG A 125 16.00 -19.26 -10.87
C ARG A 125 16.84 -18.23 -10.12
N VAL A 126 16.23 -17.54 -9.16
CA VAL A 126 16.90 -16.52 -8.35
C VAL A 126 18.00 -17.11 -7.45
N MET A 127 17.91 -18.40 -7.15
CA MET A 127 18.97 -19.13 -6.45
C MET A 127 20.04 -19.71 -7.36
N SER A 128 19.79 -19.78 -8.68
CA SER A 128 20.75 -20.37 -9.62
C SER A 128 22.02 -19.51 -9.70
N PRO A 129 23.21 -20.12 -9.48
CA PRO A 129 24.49 -19.45 -9.71
C PRO A 129 24.63 -18.89 -11.13
N ASP A 130 24.01 -19.55 -12.10
CA ASP A 130 24.03 -19.14 -13.51
C ASP A 130 23.25 -17.84 -13.74
N TRP A 131 22.24 -17.56 -12.92
CA TRP A 131 21.42 -16.36 -13.04
C TRP A 131 21.97 -15.19 -12.22
N MET A 132 22.24 -15.40 -10.93
CA MET A 132 22.73 -14.32 -10.06
C MET A 132 24.23 -14.04 -10.21
N GLY A 133 25.04 -15.01 -10.64
CA GLY A 133 26.47 -14.81 -10.86
C GLY A 133 27.22 -14.22 -9.65
N GLY A 134 26.77 -14.49 -8.42
CA GLY A 134 27.30 -13.91 -7.18
C GLY A 134 26.74 -12.54 -6.77
N LEU A 135 25.68 -12.06 -7.42
CA LEU A 135 25.00 -10.79 -7.08
C LEU A 135 24.01 -10.89 -5.92
N GLY A 136 23.81 -12.08 -5.33
CA GLY A 136 22.94 -12.26 -4.15
C GLY A 136 23.16 -11.22 -3.04
N PRO A 137 24.42 -10.91 -2.66
CA PRO A 137 24.72 -9.91 -1.64
C PRO A 137 24.28 -8.48 -1.97
N VAL A 138 23.97 -8.15 -3.23
CA VAL A 138 23.50 -6.80 -3.63
C VAL A 138 21.98 -6.67 -3.62
N VAL A 139 21.23 -7.77 -3.54
CA VAL A 139 19.76 -7.73 -3.46
C VAL A 139 19.33 -6.99 -2.20
N ARG A 140 18.42 -6.04 -2.36
CA ARG A 140 17.84 -5.19 -1.30
C ARG A 140 16.32 -5.21 -1.30
N VAL A 141 15.72 -5.50 -2.45
CA VAL A 141 14.27 -5.51 -2.63
C VAL A 141 13.84 -6.75 -3.42
N VAL A 142 12.83 -7.46 -2.92
CA VAL A 142 12.15 -8.55 -3.62
C VAL A 142 10.68 -8.19 -3.77
N LEU A 143 10.18 -8.27 -5.00
CA LEU A 143 8.80 -7.98 -5.37
C LEU A 143 8.21 -9.22 -6.04
N ALA A 144 7.25 -9.89 -5.40
CA ALA A 144 6.56 -11.05 -5.98
C ALA A 144 5.16 -10.64 -6.46
N ALA A 145 4.96 -10.69 -7.77
CA ALA A 145 3.71 -10.34 -8.43
C ALA A 145 2.64 -11.43 -8.26
N LYS A 146 1.40 -11.11 -8.66
CA LYS A 146 0.30 -12.08 -8.73
C LYS A 146 0.73 -13.33 -9.50
N GLY A 147 0.56 -14.49 -8.87
CA GLY A 147 0.91 -15.79 -9.45
C GLY A 147 2.33 -16.27 -9.13
N ALA A 148 3.21 -15.43 -8.59
CA ALA A 148 4.55 -15.84 -8.18
C ALA A 148 4.57 -16.72 -6.93
N LEU A 149 3.50 -16.67 -6.11
CA LEU A 149 3.31 -17.54 -4.96
C LEU A 149 2.22 -18.57 -5.24
N THR A 150 2.50 -19.84 -4.93
CA THR A 150 1.56 -20.96 -5.03
C THR A 150 1.40 -21.68 -3.69
N SER A 151 0.14 -21.95 -3.33
CA SER A 151 -0.29 -22.64 -2.10
C SER A 151 -0.72 -24.08 -2.34
N SER A 152 -0.22 -24.74 -3.40
CA SER A 152 -0.64 -26.12 -3.67
C SER A 152 0.13 -27.12 -2.80
N LEU A 153 -0.56 -28.16 -2.32
CA LEU A 153 0.04 -29.27 -1.53
C LEU A 153 1.24 -29.94 -2.23
N ARG A 154 1.27 -29.91 -3.56
CA ARG A 154 2.32 -30.55 -4.38
C ARG A 154 3.38 -29.60 -4.90
N ASN A 155 3.11 -28.31 -4.91
CA ASN A 155 3.96 -27.29 -5.52
C ASN A 155 3.83 -25.98 -4.74
N ARG A 156 4.40 -25.99 -3.51
CA ARG A 156 4.49 -24.82 -2.65
C ARG A 156 5.75 -24.05 -3.01
N THR A 157 5.61 -22.75 -3.24
CA THR A 157 6.76 -21.89 -3.45
C THR A 157 7.68 -21.92 -2.23
N ASN A 158 8.96 -22.24 -2.43
CA ASN A 158 9.95 -22.13 -1.38
C ASN A 158 10.33 -20.66 -1.18
N THR A 159 9.81 -20.02 -0.14
CA THR A 159 10.16 -18.62 0.19
C THR A 159 11.37 -18.50 1.12
N GLU A 160 11.96 -19.60 1.58
CA GLU A 160 13.17 -19.60 2.44
C GLU A 160 14.37 -18.97 1.72
N VAL A 161 14.36 -18.94 0.39
CA VAL A 161 15.30 -18.17 -0.44
C VAL A 161 15.47 -16.72 -0.01
N LEU A 162 14.44 -16.09 0.57
CA LEU A 162 14.56 -14.73 1.12
C LEU A 162 15.69 -14.61 2.16
N MET A 163 15.99 -15.69 2.88
CA MET A 163 17.05 -15.75 3.89
C MET A 163 18.46 -15.68 3.30
N ASN A 164 18.62 -16.00 2.01
CA ASN A 164 19.92 -15.97 1.32
C ASN A 164 20.36 -14.54 0.95
N PHE A 165 19.48 -13.55 1.08
CA PHE A 165 19.76 -12.16 0.79
C PHE A 165 20.10 -11.39 2.07
N ASN A 166 21.36 -11.44 2.48
CA ASN A 166 21.82 -10.85 3.74
C ASN A 166 21.47 -9.35 3.91
N GLY A 167 21.37 -8.59 2.81
CA GLY A 167 20.99 -7.17 2.87
C GLY A 167 19.56 -6.87 2.46
N LEU A 168 18.68 -7.86 2.35
CA LEU A 168 17.29 -7.65 1.98
C LEU A 168 16.58 -6.75 2.99
N SER A 169 16.15 -5.58 2.52
CA SER A 169 15.53 -4.56 3.37
C SER A 169 14.03 -4.37 3.08
N ARG A 170 13.56 -4.76 1.89
CA ARG A 170 12.15 -4.65 1.51
C ARG A 170 11.67 -5.91 0.81
N VAL A 171 10.52 -6.41 1.23
CA VAL A 171 9.83 -7.54 0.60
C VAL A 171 8.39 -7.12 0.39
N SER A 172 7.88 -7.36 -0.81
CA SER A 172 6.46 -7.28 -1.06
C SER A 172 5.97 -8.49 -1.84
N LEU A 173 4.85 -9.04 -1.38
CA LEU A 173 4.35 -10.32 -1.79
C LEU A 173 2.86 -10.22 -2.09
N ASP A 174 2.47 -10.58 -3.30
CA ASP A 174 1.07 -10.80 -3.64
C ASP A 174 0.59 -12.15 -3.10
N TYR A 175 -0.26 -12.08 -2.09
CA TYR A 175 -0.84 -13.19 -1.32
C TYR A 175 -2.17 -13.66 -1.87
N HIS A 176 -2.58 -13.26 -3.08
CA HIS A 176 -3.87 -13.65 -3.65
C HIS A 176 -4.11 -15.17 -3.70
N ASN A 177 -3.05 -15.98 -3.69
CA ASN A 177 -3.15 -17.43 -3.71
C ASN A 177 -2.96 -18.04 -2.31
N ASP A 178 -3.28 -17.35 -1.22
CA ASP A 178 -3.12 -17.82 0.16
C ASP A 178 -4.22 -18.81 0.62
N PHE A 179 -5.00 -19.35 -0.30
CA PHE A 179 -6.00 -20.39 -0.03
C PHE A 179 -5.92 -21.50 -1.08
N LEU A 180 -6.32 -22.72 -0.71
CA LEU A 180 -6.57 -23.82 -1.64
C LEU A 180 -8.08 -24.03 -1.77
N ARG A 181 -8.54 -24.33 -2.98
CA ARG A 181 -9.91 -24.78 -3.18
C ARG A 181 -10.00 -26.28 -2.99
N SER A 182 -10.78 -26.73 -2.01
CA SER A 182 -11.02 -28.14 -1.71
C SER A 182 -12.51 -28.41 -1.55
N GLY A 183 -13.23 -28.50 -2.68
CA GLY A 183 -14.69 -28.61 -2.68
C GLY A 183 -15.34 -27.33 -2.15
N SER A 184 -16.16 -27.45 -1.10
CA SER A 184 -16.74 -26.31 -0.38
C SER A 184 -15.80 -25.66 0.63
N ASN A 185 -14.65 -26.27 0.91
CA ASN A 185 -13.70 -25.77 1.91
C ASN A 185 -12.59 -24.96 1.23
N TYR A 186 -12.27 -23.82 1.83
CA TYR A 186 -11.21 -22.90 1.39
C TYR A 186 -10.18 -22.70 2.49
N PRO A 187 -9.39 -23.73 2.85
CA PRO A 187 -8.35 -23.59 3.86
C PRO A 187 -7.31 -22.56 3.44
N TYR A 188 -6.96 -21.67 4.39
CA TYR A 188 -5.87 -20.72 4.23
C TYR A 188 -4.51 -21.40 4.45
N TYR A 189 -3.51 -20.95 3.71
CA TYR A 189 -2.13 -21.42 3.81
C TYR A 189 -1.18 -20.29 4.11
N GLN A 190 -0.21 -20.60 4.93
CA GLN A 190 0.90 -19.70 5.22
C GLN A 190 1.87 -19.77 4.05
N LEU A 191 1.85 -18.79 3.15
CA LEU A 191 2.76 -18.77 2.00
C LEU A 191 4.22 -18.56 2.41
N ILE A 192 4.46 -17.78 3.47
CA ILE A 192 5.77 -17.62 4.10
C ILE A 192 5.78 -18.19 5.52
N THR A 193 6.91 -18.77 5.89
CA THR A 193 7.19 -19.30 7.23
C THR A 193 8.34 -18.61 7.92
N GLU A 194 9.20 -17.93 7.16
CA GLU A 194 10.38 -17.23 7.66
C GLU A 194 10.56 -15.87 6.97
N LEU A 195 11.23 -14.95 7.66
CA LEU A 195 11.59 -13.63 7.16
C LEU A 195 13.02 -13.27 7.61
N PRO A 196 13.80 -12.57 6.77
CA PRO A 196 15.16 -12.19 7.12
C PRO A 196 15.18 -11.08 8.17
N ARG A 197 16.11 -11.18 9.12
CA ARG A 197 16.27 -10.20 10.21
C ARG A 197 16.58 -8.78 9.73
N SER A 198 17.16 -8.64 8.53
CA SER A 198 17.52 -7.35 7.92
C SER A 198 16.33 -6.59 7.33
N LEU A 199 15.13 -7.18 7.32
CA LEU A 199 13.94 -6.61 6.73
C LEU A 199 13.46 -5.36 7.48
N LYS A 200 13.23 -4.28 6.73
CA LYS A 200 12.72 -2.99 7.22
C LYS A 200 11.31 -2.68 6.74
N VAL A 201 10.91 -3.24 5.59
CA VAL A 201 9.60 -3.02 4.98
C VAL A 201 9.03 -4.37 4.54
N LEU A 202 7.86 -4.72 5.07
CA LEU A 202 7.09 -5.88 4.66
C LEU A 202 5.73 -5.43 4.13
N GLU A 203 5.41 -5.82 2.90
CA GLU A 203 4.14 -5.47 2.26
C GLU A 203 3.47 -6.73 1.71
N ILE A 204 2.45 -7.21 2.42
CA ILE A 204 1.56 -8.26 1.96
C ILE A 204 0.42 -7.60 1.17
N LEU A 205 0.12 -8.11 -0.01
CA LEU A 205 -0.91 -7.57 -0.90
C LEU A 205 -1.94 -8.64 -1.22
N ASN A 206 -3.18 -8.25 -1.44
CA ASN A 206 -4.23 -9.14 -1.94
C ASN A 206 -4.44 -10.41 -1.09
N ALA A 207 -4.18 -10.39 0.22
CA ALA A 207 -4.43 -11.56 1.08
C ALA A 207 -5.92 -11.79 1.34
N HIS A 208 -6.32 -13.05 1.51
CA HIS A 208 -7.66 -13.45 1.97
C HIS A 208 -7.62 -13.91 3.44
N GLY A 209 -6.57 -14.61 3.84
CA GLY A 209 -6.41 -15.19 5.18
C GLY A 209 -6.16 -14.16 6.28
N PRO A 210 -6.31 -14.55 7.56
CA PRO A 210 -6.12 -13.64 8.69
C PRO A 210 -4.68 -13.11 8.79
N ASP A 211 -4.52 -11.84 9.16
CA ASP A 211 -3.20 -11.18 9.22
C ASP A 211 -2.32 -11.67 10.39
N GLU A 212 -2.94 -12.28 11.40
CA GLU A 212 -2.30 -12.64 12.67
C GLU A 212 -1.00 -13.43 12.49
N HIS A 213 -0.98 -14.40 11.57
CA HIS A 213 0.23 -15.18 11.29
C HIS A 213 1.37 -14.31 10.76
N ILE A 214 1.08 -13.43 9.81
CA ILE A 214 2.08 -12.52 9.22
C ILE A 214 2.61 -11.56 10.27
N ILE A 215 1.72 -10.99 11.10
CA ILE A 215 2.10 -10.06 12.15
C ILE A 215 3.02 -10.77 13.17
N LYS A 216 2.63 -11.96 13.65
CA LYS A 216 3.45 -12.76 14.57
C LYS A 216 4.80 -13.13 13.96
N LEU A 217 4.83 -13.49 12.68
CA LEU A 217 6.07 -13.82 11.99
C LEU A 217 6.99 -12.60 11.89
N ALA A 218 6.45 -11.46 11.46
CA ALA A 218 7.19 -10.20 11.35
C ALA A 218 7.74 -9.76 12.72
N SER A 219 6.93 -9.85 13.76
CA SER A 219 7.30 -9.52 15.14
C SER A 219 8.46 -10.38 15.64
N ARG A 220 8.41 -11.69 15.39
CA ARG A 220 9.46 -12.63 15.81
C ARG A 220 10.76 -12.48 15.02
N CYS A 221 10.66 -12.25 13.71
CA CYS A 221 11.80 -12.37 12.80
C CYS A 221 12.46 -11.02 12.45
N CYS A 222 11.74 -9.90 12.53
CA CYS A 222 12.18 -8.62 11.96
C CYS A 222 12.24 -7.51 13.03
N PRO A 223 13.26 -7.51 13.91
CA PRO A 223 13.39 -6.51 14.98
C PRO A 223 13.60 -5.07 14.45
N ASP A 224 14.07 -4.95 13.21
CA ASP A 224 14.33 -3.68 12.53
C ASP A 224 13.20 -3.22 11.59
N LEU A 225 12.03 -3.88 11.64
CA LEU A 225 10.90 -3.54 10.80
C LEU A 225 10.40 -2.12 11.11
N THR A 226 10.39 -1.28 10.08
CA THR A 226 9.92 0.12 10.13
C THR A 226 8.57 0.31 9.48
N GLU A 227 8.18 -0.58 8.58
CA GLU A 227 6.91 -0.53 7.88
C GLU A 227 6.31 -1.92 7.69
N LEU A 228 5.03 -2.05 8.05
CA LEU A 228 4.21 -3.23 7.83
C LEU A 228 2.93 -2.82 7.09
N ARG A 229 2.69 -3.43 5.93
CA ARG A 229 1.46 -3.23 5.16
C ARG A 229 0.76 -4.55 4.93
N LEU A 230 -0.52 -4.58 5.28
CA LEU A 230 -1.38 -5.76 5.25
C LEU A 230 -2.55 -5.48 4.30
N GLY A 231 -2.30 -5.59 3.01
CA GLY A 231 -3.28 -5.37 1.96
C GLY A 231 -4.17 -6.59 1.74
N ARG A 232 -5.48 -6.35 1.65
CA ARG A 232 -6.49 -7.38 1.42
C ARG A 232 -6.86 -7.48 -0.06
N CYS A 233 -7.19 -8.67 -0.51
CA CYS A 233 -8.02 -8.81 -1.70
C CYS A 233 -9.40 -8.31 -1.29
N THR A 234 -10.10 -7.56 -2.15
CA THR A 234 -11.43 -7.05 -1.84
C THR A 234 -12.31 -7.17 -3.07
N MET A 235 -13.63 -7.15 -2.86
CA MET A 235 -14.56 -7.09 -3.99
C MET A 235 -14.40 -5.83 -4.84
N PHE A 236 -13.72 -4.79 -4.33
CA PHE A 236 -13.49 -3.52 -5.03
C PHE A 236 -12.24 -3.53 -5.91
N ASN A 237 -11.19 -4.27 -5.51
CA ASN A 237 -9.92 -4.32 -6.26
C ASN A 237 -9.79 -5.55 -7.17
N ASN A 238 -10.61 -6.59 -6.96
CA ASN A 238 -10.52 -7.84 -7.72
C ASN A 238 -11.85 -8.61 -7.77
N GLN A 239 -12.82 -8.09 -8.52
CA GLN A 239 -14.15 -8.69 -8.69
C GLN A 239 -14.14 -10.08 -9.32
N ASN A 240 -13.09 -10.40 -10.08
CA ASN A 240 -12.94 -11.71 -10.71
C ASN A 240 -12.28 -12.73 -9.78
N CYS A 241 -11.98 -12.38 -8.53
CA CYS A 241 -11.45 -13.33 -7.58
C CYS A 241 -12.45 -14.46 -7.32
N VAL A 242 -11.99 -15.69 -7.52
CA VAL A 242 -12.77 -16.90 -7.26
C VAL A 242 -13.20 -16.99 -5.80
N TRP A 243 -12.39 -16.47 -4.87
CA TRP A 243 -12.73 -16.45 -3.45
C TRP A 243 -14.01 -15.64 -3.18
N TRP A 244 -14.13 -14.43 -3.77
CA TRP A 244 -15.32 -13.57 -3.62
C TRP A 244 -16.57 -14.18 -4.24
N LYS A 245 -16.41 -14.93 -5.34
CA LYS A 245 -17.51 -15.71 -5.94
C LYS A 245 -17.99 -16.83 -5.01
N ALA A 246 -17.07 -17.48 -4.30
CA ALA A 246 -17.36 -18.57 -3.38
C ALA A 246 -17.94 -18.11 -2.02
N HIS A 247 -17.52 -16.94 -1.54
CA HIS A 247 -17.92 -16.39 -0.24
C HIS A 247 -18.55 -15.00 -0.39
N PRO A 248 -19.70 -14.89 -1.07
CA PRO A 248 -20.34 -13.60 -1.32
C PRO A 248 -20.82 -12.90 -0.04
N ALA A 249 -20.92 -13.61 1.09
CA ALA A 249 -21.33 -13.07 2.40
C ALA A 249 -20.16 -12.60 3.28
N ASP A 250 -18.93 -13.03 2.99
CA ASP A 250 -17.79 -12.79 3.89
C ASP A 250 -17.21 -11.36 3.77
N HIS A 251 -17.92 -10.46 3.10
CA HIS A 251 -17.58 -9.04 3.05
C HIS A 251 -17.57 -8.37 4.44
N ASP A 252 -18.32 -8.93 5.39
CA ASP A 252 -18.39 -8.46 6.79
C ASP A 252 -17.05 -8.61 7.52
N ALA A 253 -16.19 -9.55 7.08
CA ALA A 253 -14.93 -9.85 7.76
C ALA A 253 -13.90 -8.71 7.71
N TYR A 254 -14.08 -7.74 6.81
CA TYR A 254 -13.16 -6.61 6.63
C TYR A 254 -13.88 -5.25 6.52
N MET A 255 -15.17 -5.20 6.84
CA MET A 255 -15.97 -3.97 6.90
C MET A 255 -16.66 -3.86 8.27
N ALA A 256 -16.16 -2.98 9.14
CA ALA A 256 -16.78 -2.75 10.45
C ALA A 256 -16.40 -1.38 11.02
N ASP A 257 -17.38 -0.63 11.52
CA ASP A 257 -17.19 0.64 12.25
C ASP A 257 -17.42 0.51 13.77
N ARG A 258 -17.80 -0.69 14.24
CA ARG A 258 -18.05 -1.02 15.65
C ARG A 258 -16.95 -1.93 16.21
N GLY A 259 -16.69 -1.81 17.51
CA GLY A 259 -15.67 -2.62 18.20
C GLY A 259 -14.24 -2.30 17.76
N VAL A 260 -14.02 -1.12 17.16
CA VAL A 260 -12.76 -0.75 16.52
C VAL A 260 -11.62 -0.56 17.52
N GLU A 261 -11.94 -0.26 18.78
CA GLU A 261 -10.98 -0.17 19.89
C GLU A 261 -10.52 -1.56 20.35
N ALA A 262 -11.43 -2.53 20.41
CA ALA A 262 -11.10 -3.91 20.76
C ALA A 262 -10.26 -4.55 19.64
N TYR A 263 -10.63 -4.29 18.39
CA TYR A 263 -9.82 -4.65 17.23
C TYR A 263 -8.42 -4.01 17.29
N ALA A 264 -8.35 -2.70 17.53
CA ALA A 264 -7.09 -1.97 17.67
C ALA A 264 -6.22 -2.52 18.81
N ALA A 265 -6.80 -2.86 19.95
CA ALA A 265 -6.09 -3.45 21.07
C ALA A 265 -5.53 -4.84 20.72
N ALA A 266 -6.33 -5.69 20.08
CA ALA A 266 -5.87 -7.00 19.62
C ALA A 266 -4.72 -6.90 18.62
N VAL A 267 -4.83 -6.01 17.61
CA VAL A 267 -3.74 -5.74 16.67
C VAL A 267 -2.53 -5.17 17.40
N GLY A 268 -2.74 -4.21 18.30
CA GLY A 268 -1.70 -3.58 19.13
C GLY A 268 -0.85 -4.61 19.89
N ASN A 269 -1.49 -5.59 20.52
CA ASN A 269 -0.80 -6.68 21.22
C ASN A 269 0.04 -7.54 20.25
N LEU A 270 -0.43 -7.75 19.02
CA LEU A 270 0.34 -8.51 18.03
C LEU A 270 1.58 -7.74 17.52
N ILE A 271 1.56 -6.40 17.54
CA ILE A 271 2.65 -5.55 17.05
C ILE A 271 3.52 -4.95 18.16
N GLU A 272 3.22 -5.20 19.44
CA GLU A 272 3.93 -4.62 20.59
C GLU A 272 5.45 -4.85 20.54
N ASN A 273 5.86 -6.01 20.04
CA ASN A 273 7.26 -6.44 19.95
C ASN A 273 7.96 -5.95 18.68
N MET A 274 7.43 -4.92 18.01
CA MET A 274 8.05 -4.25 16.85
C MET A 274 8.47 -2.82 17.22
N PRO A 275 9.55 -2.63 18.00
CA PRO A 275 9.90 -1.35 18.61
C PRO A 275 10.31 -0.26 17.61
N LYS A 276 10.55 -0.60 16.34
CA LYS A 276 10.91 0.36 15.28
C LYS A 276 9.80 0.60 14.25
N LEU A 277 8.64 -0.04 14.41
CA LEU A 277 7.52 0.08 13.48
C LEU A 277 6.98 1.50 13.46
N ARG A 278 7.17 2.21 12.35
CA ARG A 278 6.75 3.60 12.16
C ARG A 278 5.50 3.72 11.32
N VAL A 279 5.33 2.85 10.33
CA VAL A 279 4.21 2.88 9.39
C VAL A 279 3.47 1.56 9.46
N LEU A 280 2.17 1.63 9.73
CA LEU A 280 1.26 0.50 9.70
C LEU A 280 0.14 0.76 8.69
N HIS A 281 -0.05 -0.15 7.76
CA HIS A 281 -1.20 -0.16 6.88
C HIS A 281 -2.03 -1.42 7.10
N ILE A 282 -3.32 -1.25 7.34
CA ILE A 282 -4.29 -2.32 7.58
C ILE A 282 -5.36 -2.24 6.49
N GLY A 283 -5.46 -3.27 5.66
CA GLY A 283 -6.37 -3.33 4.51
C GLY A 283 -7.84 -3.59 4.86
N VAL A 284 -8.30 -3.15 6.03
CA VAL A 284 -9.71 -3.24 6.45
C VAL A 284 -10.39 -1.88 6.26
N TYR A 285 -11.68 -1.90 5.97
CA TYR A 285 -12.52 -0.72 5.90
C TYR A 285 -13.18 -0.51 7.26
N LEU A 286 -12.91 0.62 7.90
CA LEU A 286 -13.60 1.00 9.14
C LEU A 286 -14.93 1.69 8.85
N THR A 287 -15.69 1.10 7.92
CA THR A 287 -16.99 1.54 7.42
C THR A 287 -17.98 0.39 7.60
N PRO A 288 -19.22 0.64 8.03
CA PRO A 288 -20.22 -0.42 8.18
C PRO A 288 -20.52 -1.10 6.83
N ILE A 289 -20.82 -2.40 6.84
CA ILE A 289 -21.17 -3.13 5.61
C ILE A 289 -22.43 -2.55 4.95
N GLU A 290 -23.32 -1.93 5.73
CA GLU A 290 -24.50 -1.22 5.25
C GLU A 290 -24.15 -0.16 4.20
N ALA A 291 -22.92 0.36 4.18
CA ALA A 291 -22.46 1.28 3.14
C ALA A 291 -22.37 0.64 1.75
N VAL A 292 -22.03 -0.65 1.67
CA VAL A 292 -22.05 -1.44 0.42
C VAL A 292 -23.47 -1.56 -0.10
N TRP A 293 -24.42 -1.89 0.77
CA TRP A 293 -25.83 -2.02 0.41
C TRP A 293 -26.46 -0.68 0.00
N ALA A 294 -26.23 0.36 0.80
CA ALA A 294 -26.71 1.71 0.50
C ALA A 294 -26.17 2.21 -0.86
N HIS A 295 -24.88 2.00 -1.14
CA HIS A 295 -24.31 2.35 -2.45
C HIS A 295 -25.03 1.60 -3.58
N ARG A 296 -25.11 0.27 -3.48
CA ARG A 296 -25.65 -0.56 -4.56
C ARG A 296 -27.14 -0.39 -4.81
N VAL A 297 -27.92 -0.21 -3.75
CA VAL A 297 -29.39 -0.26 -3.79
C VAL A 297 -29.99 1.13 -3.72
N ASP A 298 -29.66 1.88 -2.66
CA ASP A 298 -30.30 3.17 -2.38
C ASP A 298 -29.75 4.27 -3.28
N HIS A 299 -28.45 4.20 -3.61
CA HIS A 299 -27.77 5.19 -4.44
C HIS A 299 -27.64 4.77 -5.91
N ARG A 300 -28.36 3.72 -6.33
CA ARG A 300 -28.30 3.16 -7.70
C ARG A 300 -28.55 4.17 -8.82
N SER A 301 -29.31 5.23 -8.54
CA SER A 301 -29.60 6.31 -9.50
C SER A 301 -28.37 7.18 -9.80
N LEU A 302 -27.34 7.11 -8.97
CA LEU A 302 -26.07 7.82 -9.13
C LEU A 302 -25.04 7.00 -9.92
N HIS A 303 -25.34 5.74 -10.25
CA HIS A 303 -24.42 4.89 -11.00
C HIS A 303 -24.38 5.26 -12.49
N PRO A 304 -23.20 5.15 -13.14
CA PRO A 304 -23.06 5.38 -14.58
C PRO A 304 -23.71 4.27 -15.42
N ILE A 305 -23.93 3.10 -14.82
CA ILE A 305 -24.57 1.94 -15.43
C ILE A 305 -25.60 1.35 -14.47
N THR A 306 -26.58 0.63 -15.01
CA THR A 306 -27.55 -0.10 -14.19
C THR A 306 -26.85 -1.23 -13.42
N ASP A 307 -26.94 -1.21 -12.09
CA ASP A 307 -26.54 -2.36 -11.25
C ASP A 307 -27.58 -3.47 -11.38
N VAL A 308 -27.22 -4.53 -12.08
CA VAL A 308 -28.06 -5.71 -12.21
C VAL A 308 -27.81 -6.63 -11.03
N MET A 309 -28.66 -6.50 -10.00
CA MET A 309 -28.65 -7.33 -8.78
C MET A 309 -29.17 -8.75 -9.00
N ARG A 310 -29.14 -9.25 -10.25
CA ARG A 310 -29.56 -10.59 -10.63
C ARG A 310 -28.41 -11.25 -11.36
N HIS A 311 -28.22 -12.54 -11.13
CA HIS A 311 -27.25 -13.33 -11.88
C HIS A 311 -27.68 -13.39 -13.34
N GLU A 312 -27.12 -12.52 -14.17
CA GLU A 312 -27.24 -12.58 -15.63
C GLU A 312 -26.27 -13.63 -16.13
N ASN A 313 -26.77 -14.58 -16.92
CA ASN A 313 -25.94 -15.61 -17.52
C ASN A 313 -25.48 -15.08 -18.90
N PRO A 314 -24.21 -14.69 -19.10
CA PRO A 314 -23.80 -14.00 -20.33
C PRO A 314 -23.94 -14.86 -21.59
N GLU A 315 -24.00 -16.18 -21.42
CA GLU A 315 -23.93 -17.17 -22.52
C GLU A 315 -25.08 -18.19 -22.50
N GLY A 316 -26.05 -18.08 -21.58
CA GLY A 316 -27.13 -19.08 -21.47
C GLY A 316 -26.66 -20.47 -21.02
N ILE A 317 -25.48 -20.59 -20.40
CA ILE A 317 -24.95 -21.87 -19.90
C ILE A 317 -25.72 -22.26 -18.64
N HIS A 318 -26.76 -23.07 -18.79
CA HIS A 318 -27.74 -23.40 -17.75
C HIS A 318 -27.32 -24.50 -16.78
N ASN A 319 -26.05 -24.93 -16.75
CA ASN A 319 -25.68 -26.02 -15.86
C ASN A 319 -24.23 -25.91 -15.38
N HIS A 320 -24.04 -25.87 -14.06
CA HIS A 320 -22.74 -26.04 -13.40
C HIS A 320 -22.02 -27.29 -13.91
N LEU A 321 -22.74 -28.36 -14.29
CA LEU A 321 -22.16 -29.55 -14.92
C LEU A 321 -21.43 -29.24 -16.24
N HIS A 322 -21.89 -28.28 -17.03
CA HIS A 322 -21.22 -27.90 -18.28
C HIS A 322 -19.93 -27.10 -18.01
N GLN A 323 -19.95 -26.18 -17.03
CA GLN A 323 -18.75 -25.47 -16.58
C GLN A 323 -17.73 -26.44 -15.96
N VAL A 324 -18.19 -27.41 -15.18
CA VAL A 324 -17.35 -28.48 -14.62
C VAL A 324 -16.72 -29.32 -15.73
N ALA A 325 -17.50 -29.71 -16.74
CA ALA A 325 -16.99 -30.46 -17.87
C ALA A 325 -15.96 -29.68 -18.70
N LEU A 326 -16.19 -28.38 -18.94
CA LEU A 326 -15.25 -27.50 -19.64
C LEU A 326 -13.95 -27.29 -18.86
N ALA A 327 -14.04 -27.00 -17.56
CA ALA A 327 -12.87 -26.84 -16.71
C ALA A 327 -12.05 -28.14 -16.65
N ALA A 328 -12.72 -29.28 -16.47
CA ALA A 328 -12.05 -30.59 -16.49
C ALA A 328 -11.37 -30.88 -17.85
N ALA A 329 -12.00 -30.51 -18.97
CA ALA A 329 -11.43 -30.66 -20.30
C ALA A 329 -10.18 -29.77 -20.51
N ASN A 330 -10.14 -28.60 -19.87
CA ASN A 330 -9.01 -27.67 -19.92
C ASN A 330 -7.93 -27.96 -18.85
N GLY A 331 -8.14 -28.96 -17.99
CA GLY A 331 -7.27 -29.20 -16.83
C GLY A 331 -7.35 -28.09 -15.78
N GLU A 332 -8.41 -27.28 -15.83
CA GLU A 332 -8.67 -26.20 -14.91
C GLU A 332 -9.62 -26.64 -13.79
N ASP A 333 -9.52 -25.91 -12.70
CA ASP A 333 -10.32 -26.12 -11.53
C ASP A 333 -11.67 -25.39 -11.74
N PRO A 334 -12.84 -26.10 -11.80
CA PRO A 334 -14.14 -25.47 -12.12
C PRO A 334 -14.56 -24.37 -11.15
N GLU A 335 -14.97 -23.20 -11.67
CA GLU A 335 -15.47 -22.10 -10.83
C GLU A 335 -16.52 -22.56 -9.81
N PRO A 336 -16.57 -21.95 -8.61
CA PRO A 336 -17.56 -22.28 -7.61
C PRO A 336 -18.98 -22.07 -8.17
N PRO A 337 -19.95 -22.91 -7.77
CA PRO A 337 -21.32 -22.74 -8.19
C PRO A 337 -21.85 -21.37 -7.76
N VAL A 338 -22.57 -20.71 -8.68
CA VAL A 338 -23.21 -19.43 -8.41
C VAL A 338 -24.21 -19.60 -7.26
N ASN A 339 -24.02 -18.85 -6.18
CA ASN A 339 -24.97 -18.81 -5.08
C ASN A 339 -26.06 -17.78 -5.38
N TYR A 340 -27.22 -18.25 -5.84
CA TYR A 340 -28.36 -17.41 -6.20
C TYR A 340 -29.04 -16.72 -5.01
N HIS A 341 -28.70 -17.07 -3.77
CA HIS A 341 -29.21 -16.38 -2.58
C HIS A 341 -28.51 -15.04 -2.32
N TYR A 342 -27.36 -14.80 -2.93
CA TYR A 342 -26.62 -13.55 -2.81
C TYR A 342 -26.60 -12.80 -4.13
N PRO A 343 -26.67 -11.46 -4.13
CA PRO A 343 -26.48 -10.68 -5.35
C PRO A 343 -25.09 -10.93 -5.96
N PRO A 344 -24.96 -10.87 -7.29
CA PRO A 344 -23.65 -10.94 -7.93
C PRO A 344 -22.76 -9.78 -7.46
N LEU A 345 -21.44 -9.98 -7.57
CA LEU A 345 -20.48 -8.90 -7.42
C LEU A 345 -20.79 -7.80 -8.45
N ALA A 346 -20.87 -6.55 -8.00
CA ALA A 346 -21.09 -5.41 -8.89
C ALA A 346 -19.88 -5.20 -9.79
N LYS A 347 -20.14 -4.72 -11.01
CA LYS A 347 -19.13 -4.32 -12.00
C LYS A 347 -18.30 -3.13 -11.50
N GLN A 348 -17.07 -2.99 -11.98
CA GLN A 348 -16.13 -1.95 -11.53
C GLN A 348 -16.64 -0.53 -11.73
N GLU A 349 -17.38 -0.29 -12.81
CA GLU A 349 -17.94 1.01 -13.12
C GLU A 349 -18.93 1.50 -12.04
N ILE A 350 -19.54 0.59 -11.28
CA ILE A 350 -20.43 0.92 -10.15
C ILE A 350 -19.59 1.39 -8.95
N TRP A 351 -18.44 0.77 -8.69
CA TRP A 351 -17.56 1.13 -7.58
C TRP A 351 -16.70 2.36 -7.87
N ASP A 352 -16.32 2.56 -9.13
CA ASP A 352 -15.54 3.70 -9.61
C ASP A 352 -16.34 5.00 -9.61
N ALA A 353 -17.68 4.89 -9.58
CA ALA A 353 -18.58 6.04 -9.57
C ALA A 353 -18.41 6.85 -8.27
N PRO A 354 -18.10 8.15 -8.34
CA PRO A 354 -18.14 9.02 -7.17
C PRO A 354 -19.58 9.09 -6.64
N CYS A 355 -19.76 8.98 -5.32
CA CYS A 355 -21.08 8.94 -4.72
C CYS A 355 -21.18 9.92 -3.55
N SER A 356 -21.76 11.09 -3.81
CA SER A 356 -21.92 12.16 -2.80
C SER A 356 -22.73 11.72 -1.57
N GLU A 357 -23.72 10.84 -1.76
CA GLU A 357 -24.49 10.32 -0.62
C GLU A 357 -23.65 9.38 0.26
N CYS A 358 -22.76 8.55 -0.32
CA CYS A 358 -21.84 7.76 0.49
C CYS A 358 -20.88 8.64 1.28
N ASP A 359 -20.37 9.70 0.67
CA ASP A 359 -19.50 10.65 1.38
C ASP A 359 -20.24 11.33 2.52
N LYS A 360 -21.47 11.78 2.27
CA LYS A 360 -22.30 12.44 3.26
C LYS A 360 -22.62 11.56 4.47
N TYR A 361 -22.93 10.28 4.26
CA TYR A 361 -23.38 9.39 5.34
C TYR A 361 -22.26 8.58 5.99
N PHE A 362 -21.22 8.20 5.25
CA PHE A 362 -20.23 7.23 5.74
C PHE A 362 -18.84 7.81 5.97
N LYS A 363 -18.49 8.96 5.37
CA LYS A 363 -17.14 9.52 5.49
C LYS A 363 -16.77 9.85 6.93
N VAL A 364 -17.58 10.69 7.59
CA VAL A 364 -17.30 11.15 8.96
C VAL A 364 -17.33 10.00 9.97
N PRO A 365 -18.31 9.07 9.95
CA PRO A 365 -18.27 7.90 10.82
C PRO A 365 -17.01 7.04 10.61
N ALA A 366 -16.61 6.80 9.35
CA ALA A 366 -15.42 6.03 9.03
C ALA A 366 -14.15 6.72 9.52
N GLU A 367 -13.98 8.01 9.21
CA GLU A 367 -12.83 8.79 9.68
C GLU A 367 -12.73 8.80 11.21
N ASN A 368 -13.86 8.91 11.92
CA ASN A 368 -13.89 8.81 13.38
C ASN A 368 -13.47 7.43 13.89
N ALA A 369 -13.92 6.35 13.23
CA ALA A 369 -13.53 4.99 13.59
C ALA A 369 -12.03 4.76 13.36
N GLU A 370 -11.51 5.18 12.21
CA GLU A 370 -10.08 5.14 11.87
C GLU A 370 -9.23 5.93 12.86
N MET A 371 -9.65 7.14 13.22
CA MET A 371 -8.95 7.96 14.21
C MET A 371 -8.88 7.25 15.57
N ARG A 372 -9.98 6.68 16.06
CA ARG A 372 -9.99 5.95 17.35
C ARG A 372 -9.06 4.72 17.29
N THR A 373 -9.11 3.96 16.21
CA THR A 373 -8.20 2.82 16.00
C THR A 373 -6.75 3.26 15.97
N ALA A 374 -6.42 4.33 15.22
CA ALA A 374 -5.07 4.87 15.13
C ALA A 374 -4.54 5.35 16.50
N CYS A 375 -5.39 6.02 17.29
CA CYS A 375 -5.07 6.44 18.66
C CYS A 375 -4.71 5.25 19.55
N VAL A 376 -5.57 4.22 19.61
CA VAL A 376 -5.32 3.02 20.42
C VAL A 376 -4.03 2.30 19.99
N LEU A 377 -3.80 2.16 18.68
CA LEU A 377 -2.58 1.55 18.15
C LEU A 377 -1.34 2.36 18.54
N SER A 378 -1.38 3.69 18.41
CA SER A 378 -0.25 4.56 18.73
C SER A 378 0.07 4.62 20.23
N ALA A 379 -0.94 4.41 21.09
CA ALA A 379 -0.75 4.28 22.52
C ALA A 379 -0.06 2.96 22.90
N ARG A 380 -0.30 1.89 22.14
CA ARG A 380 0.34 0.57 22.34
C ARG A 380 1.74 0.48 21.75
N VAL A 381 1.97 1.06 20.57
CA VAL A 381 3.29 1.04 19.89
C VAL A 381 3.80 2.45 19.67
N TRP A 382 4.64 2.89 20.60
CA TRP A 382 5.21 4.24 20.66
C TRP A 382 6.10 4.64 19.46
N SER A 383 6.56 3.69 18.66
CA SER A 383 7.34 4.00 17.46
C SER A 383 6.46 4.35 16.27
N LEU A 384 5.14 4.07 16.32
CA LEU A 384 4.21 4.39 15.26
C LEU A 384 4.15 5.91 15.02
N ARG A 385 4.12 6.26 13.74
CA ARG A 385 4.03 7.64 13.23
C ARG A 385 2.90 7.78 12.23
N THR A 386 2.58 6.71 11.50
CA THR A 386 1.51 6.71 10.53
C THR A 386 0.73 5.41 10.62
N VAL A 387 -0.59 5.51 10.73
CA VAL A 387 -1.52 4.39 10.61
C VAL A 387 -2.45 4.68 9.44
N SER A 388 -2.68 3.69 8.59
CA SER A 388 -3.52 3.84 7.40
C SER A 388 -4.45 2.65 7.19
N PHE A 389 -5.60 2.92 6.59
CA PHE A 389 -6.68 1.95 6.39
C PHE A 389 -7.13 1.91 4.93
N ALA A 390 -7.89 0.89 4.55
CA ALA A 390 -8.62 0.91 3.28
C ALA A 390 -9.80 1.89 3.40
N SER A 391 -9.99 2.76 2.41
CA SER A 391 -10.97 3.84 2.49
C SER A 391 -12.15 3.58 1.56
N PHE A 392 -13.34 3.41 2.13
CA PHE A 392 -14.55 3.19 1.34
C PHE A 392 -14.94 4.45 0.58
N THR A 393 -14.66 5.65 1.06
CA THR A 393 -15.03 6.90 0.37
C THR A 393 -13.99 7.36 -0.66
N SER A 394 -12.93 6.57 -0.85
CA SER A 394 -11.92 6.84 -1.88
C SER A 394 -12.39 6.45 -3.30
N PRO A 395 -11.77 7.02 -4.36
CA PRO A 395 -12.07 6.63 -5.74
C PRO A 395 -11.93 5.12 -5.96
N GLY A 396 -12.94 4.51 -6.59
CA GLY A 396 -12.98 3.06 -6.82
C GLY A 396 -13.08 2.21 -5.55
N ARG A 397 -13.19 2.84 -4.37
CA ARG A 397 -13.20 2.17 -3.06
C ARG A 397 -11.90 1.40 -2.76
N VAL A 398 -10.80 1.74 -3.43
CA VAL A 398 -9.50 1.03 -3.36
C VAL A 398 -8.35 1.88 -2.81
N GLY A 399 -8.60 3.15 -2.55
CA GLY A 399 -7.64 4.06 -1.94
C GLY A 399 -7.47 3.85 -0.44
N THR A 400 -6.59 4.65 0.15
CA THR A 400 -6.23 4.56 1.56
C THR A 400 -6.47 5.87 2.29
N SER A 401 -6.96 5.79 3.52
CA SER A 401 -6.93 6.88 4.50
C SER A 401 -5.66 6.75 5.35
N ALA A 402 -5.07 7.88 5.78
CA ALA A 402 -3.84 7.87 6.55
C ALA A 402 -3.90 8.93 7.67
N TRP A 403 -3.43 8.52 8.84
CA TRP A 403 -3.44 9.31 10.07
C TRP A 403 -2.02 9.42 10.61
N GLU A 404 -1.53 10.66 10.73
CA GLU A 404 -0.31 10.92 11.48
C GLU A 404 -0.59 10.84 12.97
N VAL A 405 0.16 9.98 13.67
CA VAL A 405 0.04 9.76 15.10
C VAL A 405 1.33 10.17 15.80
N ARG A 406 1.20 10.84 16.94
CA ARG A 406 2.33 11.16 17.81
C ARG A 406 2.20 10.37 19.10
N PRO A 407 3.25 9.69 19.56
CA PRO A 407 3.27 9.10 20.91
C PRO A 407 3.12 10.24 21.92
N ARG A 408 2.21 10.09 22.89
CA ARG A 408 2.11 11.07 23.97
C ARG A 408 3.21 10.80 24.99
N HIS A 409 3.98 11.85 25.27
CA HIS A 409 4.88 11.94 26.41
C HIS A 409 4.16 12.70 27.53
N SER A 410 4.47 12.40 28.78
CA SER A 410 4.12 13.27 29.90
C SER A 410 4.73 14.66 29.72
N ALA A 411 4.31 15.64 30.52
CA ALA A 411 4.91 16.98 30.55
C ALA A 411 6.44 16.95 30.76
N ASP A 412 6.94 15.86 31.35
CA ASP A 412 8.36 15.64 31.65
C ASP A 412 9.06 14.77 30.58
N GLY A 413 8.41 14.46 29.45
CA GLY A 413 8.98 13.65 28.39
C GLY A 413 8.96 12.14 28.64
N LYS A 414 8.43 11.68 29.79
CA LYS A 414 8.33 10.26 30.13
C LYS A 414 7.16 9.59 29.40
N LEU A 415 7.30 8.31 29.09
CA LEU A 415 6.22 7.49 28.53
C LEU A 415 5.07 7.40 29.55
N LEU A 416 3.83 7.56 29.08
CA LEU A 416 2.64 7.23 29.86
C LEU A 416 2.56 5.71 29.99
N ASP A 417 2.29 5.20 31.19
CA ASP A 417 2.22 3.75 31.45
C ASP A 417 0.80 3.17 31.21
N GLU A 418 0.62 1.87 31.48
CA GLU A 418 -0.68 1.20 31.30
C GLU A 418 -1.77 1.72 32.25
N GLU A 419 -1.40 2.27 33.41
CA GLU A 419 -2.36 2.87 34.36
C GLU A 419 -2.80 4.25 33.85
N ASP A 420 -1.87 5.07 33.34
CA ASP A 420 -2.15 6.33 32.66
C ASP A 420 -3.05 6.13 31.42
N ALA A 421 -2.79 5.10 30.62
CA ALA A 421 -3.60 4.77 29.44
C ALA A 421 -5.02 4.29 29.83
N SER A 422 -5.15 3.56 30.95
CA SER A 422 -6.42 3.04 31.45
C SER A 422 -7.28 4.12 32.13
N GLU A 423 -6.66 5.16 32.69
CA GLU A 423 -7.37 6.33 33.22
C GLU A 423 -7.87 7.27 32.10
N MET A 424 -7.17 7.28 30.95
CA MET A 424 -7.52 8.13 29.80
C MET A 424 -8.51 7.51 28.79
N LEU A 425 -8.54 6.18 28.63
CA LEU A 425 -9.51 5.49 27.77
C LEU A 425 -10.98 5.84 28.08
N PRO A 426 -11.41 5.96 29.36
CA PRO A 426 -12.73 6.46 29.73
C PRO A 426 -12.96 7.93 29.36
N GLN A 427 -11.92 8.78 29.40
CA GLN A 427 -12.03 10.21 29.07
C GLN A 427 -12.22 10.41 27.56
N LEU A 428 -11.55 9.62 26.72
CA LEU A 428 -11.79 9.57 25.26
C LEU A 428 -13.18 9.00 24.90
N GLY A 429 -13.71 8.07 25.72
CA GLY A 429 -15.07 7.55 25.60
C GLY A 429 -16.16 8.49 26.13
N GLN A 430 -15.80 9.45 27.00
CA GLN A 430 -16.69 10.51 27.53
C GLN A 430 -16.60 11.83 26.76
N GLU A 431 -15.53 12.06 25.99
CA GLU A 431 -15.38 13.21 25.10
C GLU A 431 -16.25 13.05 23.85
N ASN A 432 -17.50 13.44 24.02
CA ASN A 432 -18.43 13.66 22.94
C ASN A 432 -18.57 15.19 22.75
N PRO A 433 -17.90 15.82 21.77
CA PRO A 433 -17.10 15.26 20.68
C PRO A 433 -15.57 15.19 20.96
N PRO A 434 -14.80 14.36 20.20
CA PRO A 434 -13.37 14.14 20.41
C PRO A 434 -12.57 15.42 20.13
N ILE A 435 -11.60 15.76 21.01
CA ILE A 435 -10.81 17.01 21.06
C ILE A 435 -11.03 17.92 19.86
N ARG A 436 -12.15 18.65 19.92
CA ARG A 436 -12.35 19.80 19.06
C ARG A 436 -11.59 20.98 19.61
N GLN A 437 -11.04 20.93 20.83
CA GLN A 437 -10.67 22.12 21.57
C GLN A 437 -9.19 22.17 21.97
N ILE A 438 -8.46 23.21 21.54
CA ILE A 438 -7.13 23.52 22.07
C ILE A 438 -7.29 24.54 23.19
N LYS A 439 -6.75 24.24 24.37
CA LYS A 439 -6.59 25.23 25.44
C LYS A 439 -5.22 25.88 25.34
N VAL A 440 -5.15 27.18 25.06
CA VAL A 440 -3.92 27.97 25.02
C VAL A 440 -3.93 28.96 26.16
N ASP A 441 -2.88 29.00 26.94
CA ASP A 441 -2.68 30.06 27.93
C ASP A 441 -2.07 31.28 27.26
N ALA A 442 -2.89 32.30 27.01
CA ALA A 442 -2.44 33.57 26.45
C ALA A 442 -2.11 34.55 27.59
N GLY A 443 -1.00 35.26 27.48
CA GLY A 443 -0.63 36.28 28.44
C GLY A 443 0.50 37.19 27.99
N ARG A 444 0.67 38.34 28.66
CA ARG A 444 1.83 39.21 28.46
C ARG A 444 3.02 38.66 29.24
N ILE A 445 4.15 38.51 28.57
CA ILE A 445 5.43 38.22 29.20
C ILE A 445 6.05 39.54 29.64
N GLN A 446 6.36 39.68 30.93
CA GLN A 446 7.09 40.81 31.49
C GLN A 446 8.22 40.29 32.37
N GLY A 447 9.47 40.59 32.02
CA GLY A 447 10.64 40.12 32.78
C GLY A 447 10.94 38.62 32.67
N GLY A 448 10.38 37.92 31.68
CA GLY A 448 10.52 36.46 31.53
C GLY A 448 9.34 35.67 32.10
N ASP A 449 8.47 36.31 32.89
CA ASP A 449 7.31 35.69 33.52
C ASP A 449 5.98 36.13 32.88
N PHE A 450 5.02 35.21 32.81
CA PHE A 450 3.67 35.49 32.31
C PHE A 450 2.85 36.26 33.36
N PHE A 451 2.58 37.54 33.10
CA PHE A 451 1.99 38.47 34.07
C PHE A 451 0.44 38.51 34.05
N LYS A 452 -0.21 37.93 33.04
CA LYS A 452 -1.68 37.79 32.97
C LYS A 452 -2.06 36.55 32.17
N ARG A 453 -2.40 35.45 32.85
CA ARG A 453 -2.81 34.20 32.21
C ARG A 453 -4.31 34.24 31.93
N LYS A 454 -4.69 34.15 30.65
CA LYS A 454 -6.06 33.87 30.24
C LYS A 454 -6.03 32.59 29.42
N SER A 455 -6.65 31.53 29.95
CA SER A 455 -6.82 30.31 29.19
C SER A 455 -7.88 30.53 28.13
N LEU A 456 -7.53 30.36 26.86
CA LEU A 456 -8.41 30.46 25.70
C LEU A 456 -8.66 29.06 25.17
N THR A 457 -9.92 28.71 24.93
CA THR A 457 -10.32 27.40 24.42
C THR A 457 -10.82 27.55 22.99
N PHE A 458 -10.09 27.06 22.00
CA PHE A 458 -10.42 27.23 20.58
C PHE A 458 -10.99 25.96 19.99
N GLU A 459 -12.04 26.01 19.16
CA GLU A 459 -12.41 24.84 18.36
C GLU A 459 -11.57 24.71 17.09
N ILE A 460 -11.07 23.51 16.80
CA ILE A 460 -10.38 23.11 15.58
C ILE A 460 -11.38 22.38 14.69
N SER A 461 -11.42 22.78 13.43
CA SER A 461 -12.09 22.02 12.37
C SER A 461 -11.15 21.89 11.18
N SER A 462 -11.23 20.75 10.48
CA SER A 462 -10.57 20.56 9.18
C SER A 462 -11.61 20.78 8.07
N ILE A 463 -11.26 21.65 7.11
CA ILE A 463 -12.04 21.84 5.89
C ILE A 463 -11.07 21.72 4.72
N GLY A 464 -11.12 20.59 4.02
CA GLY A 464 -10.17 20.27 2.95
C GLY A 464 -8.72 20.23 3.47
N ASN A 465 -7.82 20.99 2.85
CA ASN A 465 -6.40 21.09 3.26
C ASN A 465 -6.14 22.23 4.26
N SER A 466 -7.18 22.82 4.85
CA SER A 466 -7.04 23.94 5.79
C SER A 466 -7.46 23.52 7.20
N ILE A 467 -6.69 23.98 8.19
CA ILE A 467 -7.07 23.92 9.59
C ILE A 467 -7.70 25.27 9.94
N VAL A 468 -8.96 25.22 10.38
CA VAL A 468 -9.70 26.39 10.82
C VAL A 468 -9.77 26.36 12.34
N ILE A 469 -9.21 27.39 12.97
CA ILE A 469 -9.31 27.61 14.41
C ILE A 469 -10.39 28.66 14.62
N SER A 470 -11.53 28.23 15.17
CA SER A 470 -12.62 29.12 15.57
C SER A 470 -12.16 30.10 16.66
N PRO A 471 -12.85 31.24 16.84
CA PRO A 471 -12.62 32.11 17.99
C PRO A 471 -12.68 31.31 19.30
N PRO A 472 -11.94 31.71 20.35
CA PRO A 472 -12.03 31.04 21.63
C PRO A 472 -13.48 31.02 22.09
N ILE A 473 -13.97 29.87 22.53
CA ILE A 473 -15.34 29.68 23.05
C ILE A 473 -15.63 30.66 24.17
N ASN A 474 -14.60 30.99 24.96
CA ASN A 474 -14.68 31.93 26.05
C ASN A 474 -14.38 33.39 25.65
N GLU A 475 -14.09 33.66 24.37
CA GLU A 475 -13.95 35.01 23.77
C GLU A 475 -14.45 35.05 22.31
N PRO A 476 -15.77 34.91 22.09
CA PRO A 476 -16.36 34.75 20.75
C PRO A 476 -16.20 35.96 19.82
N ASN A 477 -15.77 37.11 20.35
CA ASN A 477 -15.54 38.33 19.57
C ASN A 477 -14.13 38.39 18.94
N MET A 478 -13.26 37.40 19.16
CA MET A 478 -11.99 37.32 18.44
C MET A 478 -12.21 36.90 16.97
N PRO A 479 -11.40 37.40 16.03
CA PRO A 479 -11.48 36.98 14.64
C PRO A 479 -11.05 35.52 14.46
N THR A 480 -11.68 34.81 13.53
CA THR A 480 -11.31 33.45 13.11
C THR A 480 -9.96 33.47 12.39
N VAL A 481 -9.08 32.51 12.68
CA VAL A 481 -7.78 32.38 12.03
C VAL A 481 -7.76 31.10 11.20
N SER A 482 -7.55 31.24 9.89
CA SER A 482 -7.45 30.12 8.94
C SER A 482 -6.00 29.93 8.51
N PHE A 483 -5.50 28.69 8.60
CA PHE A 483 -4.18 28.32 8.11
C PHE A 483 -4.34 27.42 6.88
N ALA A 484 -3.77 27.84 5.75
CA ALA A 484 -3.58 26.97 4.61
C ALA A 484 -2.34 26.10 4.86
N MET A 485 -2.46 24.78 4.76
CA MET A 485 -1.29 23.90 4.74
C MET A 485 -0.65 23.99 3.35
N GLY A 486 0.52 24.62 3.28
CA GLY A 486 1.31 24.81 2.07
C GLY A 486 2.19 23.62 1.71
#